data_AF-A0A7V4YQP8-F1
#
_entry.id   AF-A0A7V4YQP8-F1
#
_cell.length_a   1.000
_cell.length_b   1.000
_cell.length_c   1.000
_cell.angle_alpha   90.00
_cell.angle_beta   90.00
_cell.angle_gamma   90.00
#
_symmetry.space_group_name_H-M   'P 1'
#
loop_
_entity.id
_entity.type
_entity.pdbx_description
1 polymer ?
#
loop_
_entity_poly.entity_id
_entity_poly.type
_entity_poly.pdbx_seq_one_letter_code
_entity_poly.pdbx_strand_id
1 'polypeptide(L)'
;MKRIIVFLGLFIPSIAYSAKYVVGNCEYRDYINTWKGEYYTLSGYSGSCTTASTWTLKGKQSDDWIKFDWGTGYPGLAGQGDYFGVRWKGIFKVDSSGTYKFCAYTDAGVRMYVDGSLYNLSDGSNCWRDKGPTHCSVDINLSAGYHFIEVQYCETEGGATAWFGLNKAGNSTCGDEDYPFPVTQIYMPGLRGEYYTDASPGEFTSLKGVWYEDNVGFNWGTSAPSWPSGMPYDYFSVRWTGNLVINTAGTYQFCVRYNDAARLLIDGGEYLNIWNVDDTTKETAPISVSLSPGLHLLVLEFFESQGNAVAEIGSPQLGGASCDSNASTAITPIPERFLAISEKACNPTSPGMIAGGGCVSTGIKRTDLYIVIPVIFLVSLLIRMRFKRK
;
A
#
# COMPACT_ATOMS: atom_id res chain seq x y z
N MET A 1 -16.47 -53.79 12.32
CA MET A 1 -15.51 -52.67 12.44
C MET A 1 -16.10 -51.46 11.73
N LYS A 2 -16.53 -50.44 12.47
CA LYS A 2 -17.08 -49.19 11.92
C LYS A 2 -15.91 -48.32 11.46
N ARG A 3 -15.89 -47.93 10.18
CA ARG A 3 -14.92 -46.97 9.64
C ARG A 3 -15.34 -45.57 10.06
N ILE A 4 -14.51 -44.90 10.85
CA ILE A 4 -14.64 -43.48 11.17
C ILE A 4 -14.04 -42.71 9.99
N ILE A 5 -14.87 -41.93 9.30
CA ILE A 5 -14.42 -40.96 8.31
C ILE A 5 -14.12 -39.68 9.09
N VAL A 6 -12.84 -39.35 9.24
CA VAL A 6 -12.41 -38.07 9.80
C VAL A 6 -12.42 -37.06 8.65
N PHE A 7 -13.37 -36.13 8.67
CA PHE A 7 -13.30 -34.92 7.84
C PHE A 7 -12.24 -34.00 8.45
N LEU A 8 -11.06 -33.95 7.83
CA LEU A 8 -10.12 -32.86 8.05
C LEU A 8 -10.71 -31.63 7.36
N GLY A 9 -11.42 -30.79 8.12
CA GLY A 9 -11.82 -29.48 7.64
C GLY A 9 -10.56 -28.64 7.41
N LEU A 10 -10.17 -28.43 6.15
CA LEU A 10 -9.25 -27.38 5.78
C LEU A 10 -9.93 -26.05 6.14
N PHE A 11 -9.49 -25.43 7.24
CA PHE A 11 -9.74 -24.03 7.50
C PHE A 11 -8.93 -23.22 6.49
N ILE A 12 -9.59 -22.75 5.44
CA ILE A 12 -9.06 -21.71 4.56
C ILE A 12 -9.40 -20.39 5.27
N PRO A 13 -8.44 -19.57 5.72
CA PRO A 13 -8.77 -18.26 6.25
C PRO A 13 -9.39 -17.44 5.11
N SER A 14 -10.64 -17.04 5.33
CA SER A 14 -11.41 -16.18 4.44
C SER A 14 -10.78 -14.79 4.39
N ILE A 15 -10.51 -14.28 3.18
CA ILE A 15 -10.10 -12.90 2.94
C ILE A 15 -11.23 -11.98 3.42
N ALA A 16 -10.92 -11.06 4.33
CA ALA A 16 -11.88 -10.14 4.94
C ALA A 16 -11.93 -8.82 4.14
N TYR A 17 -12.95 -8.66 3.29
CA TYR A 17 -13.31 -7.36 2.70
C TYR A 17 -14.41 -6.73 3.56
N SER A 18 -14.24 -5.51 4.08
CA SER A 18 -15.29 -4.86 4.88
C SER A 18 -15.34 -3.33 4.78
N ALA A 19 -15.58 -2.82 3.58
CA ALA A 19 -16.40 -1.62 3.34
C ALA A 19 -16.80 -1.65 1.87
N LYS A 20 -18.04 -1.24 1.56
CA LYS A 20 -18.57 -1.21 0.19
C LYS A 20 -19.01 0.19 -0.14
N TYR A 21 -18.49 0.73 -1.22
CA TYR A 21 -18.99 1.97 -1.83
C TYR A 21 -19.41 1.67 -3.26
N VAL A 22 -20.56 2.19 -3.69
CA VAL A 22 -21.07 2.02 -5.05
C VAL A 22 -20.97 3.35 -5.77
N VAL A 23 -20.15 3.41 -6.82
CA VAL A 23 -20.13 4.52 -7.77
C VAL A 23 -20.50 3.97 -9.15
N GLY A 24 -21.64 4.41 -9.69
CA GLY A 24 -22.22 3.82 -10.89
C GLY A 24 -22.57 2.34 -10.69
N ASN A 25 -22.04 1.45 -11.55
CA ASN A 25 -22.28 0.00 -11.52
C ASN A 25 -21.14 -0.81 -10.86
N CYS A 26 -20.24 -0.18 -10.11
CA CYS A 26 -19.08 -0.83 -9.52
C CYS A 26 -19.09 -0.76 -7.99
N GLU A 27 -18.80 -1.89 -7.33
CA GLU A 27 -18.49 -1.94 -5.90
C GLU A 27 -17.00 -1.62 -5.71
N TYR A 28 -16.63 -0.92 -4.64
CA TYR A 28 -15.25 -0.78 -4.20
C TYR A 28 -15.02 -1.55 -2.89
N ARG A 29 -13.84 -2.15 -2.72
CA ARG A 29 -13.44 -3.04 -1.62
C ARG A 29 -12.09 -2.63 -1.08
N ASP A 30 -12.03 -2.28 0.19
CA ASP A 30 -10.77 -1.85 0.80
C ASP A 30 -9.81 -3.02 1.03
N TYR A 31 -8.50 -2.74 0.91
CA TYR A 31 -7.44 -3.65 1.37
C TYR A 31 -7.32 -3.54 2.88
N ILE A 32 -8.27 -4.17 3.56
CA ILE A 32 -8.27 -4.25 5.00
C ILE A 32 -7.43 -5.46 5.38
N ASN A 33 -6.67 -5.25 6.43
CA ASN A 33 -5.75 -6.19 7.02
C ASN A 33 -4.53 -6.55 6.18
N THR A 34 -3.96 -5.52 5.55
CA THR A 34 -2.72 -5.63 4.79
C THR A 34 -1.81 -4.44 5.09
N TRP A 35 -0.54 -4.75 5.35
CA TRP A 35 0.55 -3.79 5.51
C TRP A 35 1.28 -3.60 4.19
N LYS A 36 1.77 -2.38 3.94
CA LYS A 36 2.72 -2.11 2.88
C LYS A 36 4.13 -2.32 3.41
N GLY A 37 4.77 -3.42 3.02
CA GLY A 37 6.13 -3.79 3.41
C GLY A 37 7.17 -3.29 2.42
N GLU A 38 8.17 -2.59 2.91
CA GLU A 38 9.36 -2.16 2.17
C GLU A 38 10.58 -2.89 2.75
N TYR A 39 11.33 -3.59 1.90
CA TYR A 39 12.42 -4.49 2.30
C TYR A 39 13.77 -3.90 1.89
N TYR A 40 14.72 -3.90 2.82
CA TYR A 40 15.97 -3.17 2.68
C TYR A 40 17.18 -4.05 2.97
N THR A 41 18.22 -3.83 2.18
CA THR A 41 19.60 -4.16 2.56
C THR A 41 20.15 -3.02 3.40
N LEU A 42 20.79 -3.35 4.51
CA LEU A 42 21.41 -2.37 5.40
C LEU A 42 22.93 -2.43 5.27
N SER A 43 23.60 -1.28 5.34
CA SER A 43 25.05 -1.17 5.21
C SER A 43 25.65 -0.07 6.09
N GLY A 44 26.99 -0.12 6.26
CA GLY A 44 27.75 0.89 6.99
C GLY A 44 27.57 0.80 8.51
N TYR A 45 27.62 -0.43 9.04
CA TYR A 45 27.40 -0.75 10.46
C TYR A 45 28.64 -0.56 11.33
N SER A 46 28.37 -0.25 12.60
CA SER A 46 29.27 -0.50 13.72
C SER A 46 28.62 -1.41 14.79
N GLY A 47 27.85 -2.41 14.35
CA GLY A 47 27.26 -3.44 15.22
C GLY A 47 26.03 -3.00 16.01
N SER A 48 25.10 -2.25 15.39
CA SER A 48 23.79 -1.96 16.00
C SER A 48 22.74 -1.53 14.97
N CYS A 49 21.48 -1.89 15.21
CA CYS A 49 20.29 -1.27 14.60
C CYS A 49 20.30 0.28 14.71
N THR A 50 21.01 0.83 15.71
CA THR A 50 21.18 2.28 15.89
C THR A 50 22.22 2.91 14.97
N THR A 51 23.15 2.13 14.40
CA THR A 51 24.31 2.63 13.65
C THR A 51 24.27 2.28 12.17
N ALA A 52 23.25 1.57 11.70
CA ALA A 52 22.98 1.38 10.28
C ALA A 52 22.85 2.75 9.59
N SER A 53 23.85 3.12 8.78
CA SER A 53 23.91 4.44 8.15
C SER A 53 23.16 4.49 6.82
N THR A 54 22.80 3.34 6.21
CA THR A 54 22.12 3.31 4.91
C THR A 54 21.11 2.17 4.82
N TRP A 55 19.88 2.51 4.43
CA TRP A 55 18.80 1.58 4.09
C TRP A 55 18.59 1.60 2.58
N THR A 56 18.98 0.54 1.89
CA THR A 56 18.83 0.42 0.42
C THR A 56 17.60 -0.41 0.10
N LEU A 57 16.56 0.21 -0.46
CA LEU A 57 15.32 -0.47 -0.85
C LEU A 57 15.62 -1.54 -1.91
N LYS A 58 15.18 -2.77 -1.66
CA LYS A 58 15.33 -3.91 -2.56
C LYS A 58 14.01 -4.38 -3.16
N GLY A 59 12.92 -4.23 -2.42
CA GLY A 59 11.60 -4.64 -2.89
C GLY A 59 10.48 -4.10 -2.02
N LYS A 60 9.27 -4.16 -2.56
CA LYS A 60 8.02 -3.86 -1.86
C LYS A 60 7.09 -5.07 -1.98
N GLN A 61 6.32 -5.37 -0.95
CA GLN A 61 5.22 -6.33 -1.02
C GLN A 61 4.11 -5.96 -0.04
N SER A 62 2.97 -6.62 -0.17
CA SER A 62 1.91 -6.61 0.83
C SER A 62 2.14 -7.73 1.85
N ASP A 63 2.02 -7.39 3.13
CA ASP A 63 2.09 -8.35 4.23
C ASP A 63 0.78 -8.33 5.01
N ASP A 64 0.07 -9.46 5.06
CA ASP A 64 -1.18 -9.54 5.82
C ASP A 64 -0.94 -9.29 7.33
N TRP A 65 0.24 -9.66 7.82
CA TRP A 65 0.60 -9.59 9.23
C TRP A 65 2.09 -9.35 9.42
N ILE A 66 2.45 -8.64 10.49
CA ILE A 66 3.82 -8.61 11.01
C ILE A 66 3.92 -9.72 12.06
N LYS A 67 4.19 -10.94 11.59
CA LYS A 67 4.43 -12.13 12.43
C LYS A 67 5.38 -13.08 11.71
N PHE A 68 6.61 -12.60 11.51
CA PHE A 68 7.66 -13.32 10.81
C PHE A 68 8.60 -14.03 11.76
N ASP A 69 8.96 -15.26 11.42
CA ASP A 69 10.08 -16.01 11.98
C ASP A 69 10.90 -16.53 10.80
N TRP A 70 12.05 -15.91 10.58
CA TRP A 70 12.98 -16.29 9.52
C TRP A 70 14.07 -17.23 10.03
N GLY A 71 14.13 -17.54 11.34
CA GLY A 71 15.23 -18.29 11.92
C GLY A 71 16.58 -17.65 11.59
N THR A 72 17.54 -18.43 11.11
CA THR A 72 18.83 -17.90 10.58
C THR A 72 18.77 -17.51 9.10
N GLY A 73 17.56 -17.44 8.54
CA GLY A 73 17.29 -17.02 7.17
C GLY A 73 16.90 -15.56 7.10
N TYR A 74 16.35 -15.17 5.96
CA TYR A 74 16.00 -13.77 5.66
C TYR A 74 14.83 -13.71 4.69
N PRO A 75 14.10 -12.59 4.62
CA PRO A 75 13.12 -12.38 3.57
C PRO A 75 13.85 -12.30 2.21
N GLY A 76 13.51 -13.20 1.28
CA GLY A 76 14.20 -13.29 -0.02
C GLY A 76 14.30 -11.97 -0.80
N LEU A 77 13.32 -11.07 -0.61
CA LEU A 77 13.32 -9.73 -1.19
C LEU A 77 14.45 -8.82 -0.66
N ALA A 78 14.89 -8.99 0.58
CA ALA A 78 16.00 -8.20 1.14
C ALA A 78 17.36 -8.56 0.53
N GLY A 79 17.47 -9.74 -0.09
CA GLY A 79 18.62 -10.13 -0.92
C GLY A 79 19.90 -10.49 -0.17
N GLN A 80 19.91 -10.48 1.17
CA GLN A 80 21.06 -10.91 2.00
C GLN A 80 20.61 -11.49 3.35
N GLY A 81 21.44 -12.38 3.90
CA GLY A 81 21.18 -13.12 5.14
C GLY A 81 21.13 -12.25 6.39
N ASP A 82 22.20 -11.53 6.62
CA ASP A 82 22.37 -10.62 7.76
C ASP A 82 22.20 -9.16 7.31
N TYR A 83 22.05 -8.25 8.27
CA TYR A 83 21.97 -6.81 8.03
C TYR A 83 20.82 -6.38 7.11
N PHE A 84 19.59 -6.79 7.40
CA PHE A 84 18.42 -6.38 6.62
C PHE A 84 17.41 -5.61 7.46
N GLY A 85 16.58 -4.81 6.79
CA GLY A 85 15.55 -4.01 7.42
C GLY A 85 14.22 -4.19 6.74
N VAL A 86 13.14 -4.03 7.51
CA VAL A 86 11.80 -3.98 6.95
C VAL A 86 11.06 -2.79 7.54
N ARG A 87 10.32 -2.08 6.70
CA ARG A 87 9.40 -1.02 7.10
C ARG A 87 8.00 -1.41 6.66
N TRP A 88 7.10 -1.56 7.62
CA TRP A 88 5.69 -1.78 7.36
C TRP A 88 4.91 -0.51 7.63
N LYS A 89 4.08 -0.11 6.67
CA LYS A 89 3.18 1.04 6.79
C LYS A 89 1.72 0.58 6.74
N GLY A 90 0.89 1.26 7.50
CA GLY A 90 -0.55 0.99 7.57
C GLY A 90 -1.32 2.18 8.11
N ILE A 91 -2.64 2.15 7.94
CA ILE A 91 -3.56 3.11 8.56
C ILE A 91 -4.49 2.31 9.44
N PHE A 92 -4.69 2.70 10.70
CA PHE A 92 -5.61 2.01 11.60
C PHE A 92 -6.61 2.93 12.24
N LYS A 93 -7.78 2.40 12.56
CA LYS A 93 -8.86 3.16 13.20
C LYS A 93 -8.89 2.89 14.69
N VAL A 94 -8.84 3.95 15.47
CA VAL A 94 -9.08 3.98 16.91
C VAL A 94 -10.53 4.36 17.14
N ASP A 95 -11.32 3.45 17.69
CA ASP A 95 -12.76 3.68 17.92
C ASP A 95 -13.02 4.59 19.14
N SER A 96 -12.11 4.60 20.11
CA SER A 96 -12.24 5.42 21.33
C SER A 96 -10.87 5.91 21.78
N SER A 97 -10.79 7.21 22.09
CA SER A 97 -9.57 7.80 22.63
C SER A 97 -9.15 7.10 23.92
N GLY A 98 -7.85 6.89 24.12
CA GLY A 98 -7.35 6.21 25.30
C GLY A 98 -5.88 5.84 25.20
N THR A 99 -5.40 5.13 26.21
CA THR A 99 -4.05 4.58 26.24
C THR A 99 -4.05 3.19 25.60
N TYR A 100 -3.18 3.00 24.61
CA TYR A 100 -3.01 1.76 23.85
C TYR A 100 -1.60 1.23 24.05
N LYS A 101 -1.48 -0.06 24.43
CA LYS A 101 -0.21 -0.76 24.59
C LYS A 101 0.13 -1.51 23.32
N PHE A 102 1.15 -1.04 22.60
CA PHE A 102 1.71 -1.73 21.44
C PHE A 102 2.78 -2.72 21.90
N CYS A 103 2.80 -3.87 21.24
CA CYS A 103 3.65 -5.00 21.58
C CYS A 103 4.48 -5.43 20.37
N ALA A 104 5.73 -5.83 20.60
CA ALA A 104 6.58 -6.44 19.59
C ALA A 104 7.35 -7.63 20.20
N TYR A 105 7.47 -8.73 19.47
CA TYR A 105 8.42 -9.79 19.78
C TYR A 105 9.44 -9.79 18.64
N THR A 106 10.67 -9.41 18.96
CA THR A 106 11.66 -9.02 17.95
C THR A 106 13.02 -9.60 18.26
N ASP A 107 13.74 -9.96 17.21
CA ASP A 107 15.18 -10.24 17.18
C ASP A 107 15.64 -9.79 15.79
N ALA A 108 16.40 -8.71 15.60
CA ALA A 108 16.93 -7.79 16.62
C ALA A 108 15.97 -6.62 16.96
N GLY A 109 16.11 -5.47 16.30
CA GLY A 109 15.59 -4.18 16.75
C GLY A 109 14.23 -3.78 16.18
N VAL A 110 13.42 -3.07 16.98
CA VAL A 110 12.08 -2.58 16.57
C VAL A 110 11.80 -1.15 17.04
N ARG A 111 11.14 -0.35 16.21
CA ARG A 111 10.59 0.96 16.58
C ARG A 111 9.30 1.25 15.80
N MET A 112 8.49 2.16 16.32
CA MET A 112 7.21 2.51 15.72
C MET A 112 7.10 4.03 15.56
N TYR A 113 6.46 4.47 14.49
CA TYR A 113 5.96 5.83 14.33
C TYR A 113 4.45 5.81 14.25
N VAL A 114 3.78 6.74 14.93
CA VAL A 114 2.34 6.98 14.76
C VAL A 114 2.16 8.46 14.43
N ASP A 115 1.45 8.74 13.33
CA ASP A 115 1.27 10.07 12.75
C ASP A 115 2.58 10.86 12.58
N GLY A 116 3.66 10.13 12.24
CA GLY A 116 5.01 10.68 12.06
C GLY A 116 5.81 10.90 13.34
N SER A 117 5.21 10.71 14.52
CA SER A 117 5.90 10.79 15.81
C SER A 117 6.56 9.46 16.18
N LEU A 118 7.83 9.46 16.58
CA LEU A 118 8.57 8.27 17.00
C LEU A 118 8.16 7.82 18.41
N TYR A 119 7.86 6.53 18.55
CA TYR A 119 7.63 5.83 19.81
C TYR A 119 8.60 4.65 19.93
N ASN A 120 9.50 4.73 20.92
CA ASN A 120 10.47 3.67 21.18
C ASN A 120 9.81 2.58 22.04
N LEU A 121 9.78 1.36 21.52
CA LEU A 121 9.41 0.19 22.32
C LEU A 121 10.53 -0.15 23.29
N SER A 122 10.17 -0.71 24.45
CA SER A 122 11.11 -0.99 25.53
C SER A 122 10.86 -2.37 26.17
N ASP A 123 11.95 -3.04 26.51
CA ASP A 123 12.02 -4.23 27.37
C ASP A 123 12.66 -3.92 28.73
N GLY A 124 12.65 -2.64 29.12
CA GLY A 124 13.49 -2.07 30.19
C GLY A 124 14.65 -1.24 29.63
N SER A 125 14.92 -1.33 28.33
CA SER A 125 15.81 -0.45 27.56
C SER A 125 15.25 -0.27 26.15
N ASN A 126 15.71 0.75 25.41
CA ASN A 126 15.25 0.99 24.04
C ASN A 126 15.47 -0.25 23.15
N CYS A 127 14.41 -0.79 22.57
CA CYS A 127 14.46 -1.98 21.72
C CYS A 127 14.93 -1.73 20.29
N TRP A 128 15.23 -0.48 19.91
CA TRP A 128 15.98 -0.19 18.69
C TRP A 128 17.48 -0.42 18.92
N ARG A 129 17.90 -1.66 19.16
CA ARG A 129 19.28 -2.09 19.42
C ARG A 129 19.47 -3.57 19.09
N ASP A 130 20.71 -4.01 19.05
CA ASP A 130 21.03 -5.43 18.90
C ASP A 130 20.78 -6.17 20.21
N LYS A 131 19.95 -7.22 20.11
CA LYS A 131 19.52 -8.07 21.23
C LYS A 131 18.80 -9.28 20.66
N GLY A 132 18.89 -10.41 21.37
CA GLY A 132 18.13 -11.62 21.02
C GLY A 132 16.60 -11.46 21.17
N PRO A 133 15.86 -12.56 21.00
CA PRO A 133 14.40 -12.57 20.97
C PRO A 133 13.79 -12.13 22.31
N THR A 134 13.10 -10.99 22.31
CA THR A 134 12.51 -10.41 23.52
C THR A 134 11.20 -9.67 23.19
N HIS A 135 10.26 -9.67 24.15
CA HIS A 135 9.08 -8.81 24.10
C HIS A 135 9.42 -7.36 24.46
N CYS A 136 9.02 -6.44 23.60
CA CYS A 136 9.11 -5.00 23.80
C CYS A 136 7.72 -4.39 23.76
N SER A 137 7.51 -3.31 24.51
CA SER A 137 6.22 -2.62 24.55
C SER A 137 6.34 -1.11 24.66
N VAL A 138 5.28 -0.40 24.28
CA VAL A 138 5.12 1.03 24.54
C VAL A 138 3.64 1.36 24.74
N ASP A 139 3.36 2.24 25.70
CA ASP A 139 2.02 2.79 25.92
C ASP A 139 1.95 4.17 25.28
N ILE A 140 0.94 4.38 24.42
CA ILE A 140 0.72 5.66 23.75
C ILE A 140 -0.73 6.10 23.94
N ASN A 141 -0.96 7.41 24.04
CA ASN A 141 -2.30 7.98 24.05
C ASN A 141 -2.72 8.31 22.61
N LEU A 142 -3.85 7.75 22.19
CA LEU A 142 -4.44 8.00 20.88
C LEU A 142 -5.79 8.68 21.01
N SER A 143 -6.10 9.57 20.06
CA SER A 143 -7.45 10.07 19.85
C SER A 143 -8.30 9.03 19.11
N ALA A 144 -9.62 9.12 19.17
CA ALA A 144 -10.48 8.42 18.23
C ALA A 144 -10.29 8.96 16.80
N GLY A 145 -10.32 8.09 15.80
CA GLY A 145 -10.07 8.44 14.40
C GLY A 145 -9.10 7.49 13.71
N TYR A 146 -8.69 7.83 12.49
CA TYR A 146 -7.68 7.09 11.75
C TYR A 146 -6.28 7.63 12.05
N HIS A 147 -5.34 6.71 12.25
CA HIS A 147 -3.95 6.99 12.55
C HIS A 147 -3.05 6.27 11.55
N PHE A 148 -2.02 6.94 11.08
CA PHE A 148 -0.99 6.32 10.26
C PHE A 148 0.07 5.70 11.15
N ILE A 149 0.44 4.45 10.86
CA ILE A 149 1.46 3.71 11.61
C ILE A 149 2.56 3.25 10.66
N GLU A 150 3.79 3.41 11.13
CA GLU A 150 4.97 2.81 10.51
C GLU A 150 5.72 1.98 11.56
N VAL A 151 5.94 0.70 11.28
CA VAL A 151 6.76 -0.19 12.10
C VAL A 151 8.05 -0.45 11.36
N GLN A 152 9.18 -0.18 11.99
CA GLN A 152 10.48 -0.51 11.45
C GLN A 152 11.11 -1.64 12.26
N TYR A 153 11.73 -2.57 11.54
CA TYR A 153 12.50 -3.68 12.07
C TYR A 153 13.88 -3.71 11.42
N CYS A 154 14.89 -4.05 12.21
CA CYS A 154 16.25 -4.23 11.74
C CYS A 154 16.80 -5.54 12.29
N GLU A 155 17.39 -6.33 11.40
CA GLU A 155 18.20 -7.49 11.70
C GLU A 155 19.67 -7.14 11.48
N THR A 156 20.55 -7.63 12.35
CA THR A 156 22.00 -7.45 12.19
C THR A 156 22.70 -8.79 12.01
N GLU A 157 22.56 -9.72 12.96
CA GLU A 157 23.21 -11.03 12.94
C GLU A 157 22.38 -12.06 13.71
N GLY A 158 22.32 -13.29 13.19
CA GLY A 158 21.83 -14.44 13.96
C GLY A 158 20.38 -14.81 13.67
N GLY A 159 19.54 -14.80 14.70
CA GLY A 159 18.13 -15.18 14.59
C GLY A 159 17.28 -13.98 14.19
N ALA A 160 16.32 -14.17 13.29
CA ALA A 160 15.52 -13.08 12.75
C ALA A 160 14.02 -13.33 13.01
N THR A 161 13.42 -12.51 13.87
CA THR A 161 11.99 -12.56 14.20
C THR A 161 11.42 -11.16 14.28
N ALA A 162 10.23 -10.95 13.69
CA ALA A 162 9.51 -9.69 13.75
C ALA A 162 8.01 -9.93 13.92
N TRP A 163 7.53 -9.84 15.15
CA TRP A 163 6.11 -9.88 15.47
C TRP A 163 5.68 -8.52 16.01
N PHE A 164 4.53 -8.03 15.56
CA PHE A 164 3.98 -6.76 16.01
C PHE A 164 2.48 -6.89 16.28
N GLY A 165 2.03 -6.26 17.35
CA GLY A 165 0.74 -6.52 17.95
C GLY A 165 0.25 -5.39 18.84
N LEU A 166 -0.95 -5.58 19.36
CA LEU A 166 -1.59 -4.71 20.33
C LEU A 166 -2.00 -5.58 21.52
N ASN A 167 -1.76 -5.11 22.75
CA ASN A 167 -2.17 -5.86 23.93
C ASN A 167 -3.70 -6.00 23.97
N LYS A 168 -4.22 -7.22 23.90
CA LYS A 168 -5.66 -7.47 23.71
C LYS A 168 -6.50 -7.51 24.99
N ALA A 169 -5.91 -7.35 26.17
CA ALA A 169 -6.67 -7.60 27.41
C ALA A 169 -6.10 -6.98 28.68
N GLY A 170 -5.79 -5.67 28.70
CA GLY A 170 -5.46 -4.96 29.95
C GLY A 170 -4.35 -5.62 30.80
N ASN A 171 -3.52 -6.45 30.20
CA ASN A 171 -2.49 -7.21 30.87
C ASN A 171 -1.27 -6.29 31.02
N SER A 172 -0.52 -6.42 32.11
CA SER A 172 0.62 -5.53 32.33
C SER A 172 1.78 -5.80 31.37
N THR A 173 1.85 -7.00 30.78
CA THR A 173 2.94 -7.46 29.92
C THR A 173 2.42 -7.99 28.58
N CYS A 174 3.24 -7.87 27.53
CA CYS A 174 2.97 -8.46 26.23
C CYS A 174 3.16 -9.99 26.26
N GLY A 175 2.24 -10.72 25.61
CA GLY A 175 2.29 -12.18 25.45
C GLY A 175 1.99 -12.62 24.01
N ASP A 176 2.10 -13.92 23.73
CA ASP A 176 1.87 -14.48 22.40
C ASP A 176 0.47 -14.18 21.85
N GLU A 177 -0.52 -14.01 22.72
CA GLU A 177 -1.90 -13.65 22.42
C GLU A 177 -2.07 -12.25 21.78
N ASP A 178 -1.08 -11.38 21.98
CA ASP A 178 -1.12 -10.00 21.50
C ASP A 178 -0.75 -9.89 20.01
N TYR A 179 -0.26 -10.99 19.43
CA TYR A 179 0.15 -11.08 18.05
C TYR A 179 -0.78 -11.95 17.21
N PRO A 180 -0.94 -11.63 15.92
CA PRO A 180 -0.53 -10.38 15.28
C PRO A 180 -1.46 -9.22 15.66
N PHE A 181 -1.05 -8.01 15.26
CA PHE A 181 -1.87 -6.80 15.30
C PHE A 181 -3.27 -7.12 14.79
N PRO A 182 -4.33 -6.70 15.50
CA PRO A 182 -5.68 -7.03 15.09
C PRO A 182 -5.87 -6.58 13.64
N VAL A 183 -6.23 -7.57 12.83
CA VAL A 183 -6.84 -7.37 11.52
C VAL A 183 -8.20 -6.71 11.73
N THR A 184 -9.16 -6.60 10.84
CA THR A 184 -10.29 -5.64 11.01
C THR A 184 -9.88 -4.15 11.06
N GLN A 185 -8.64 -3.80 11.39
CA GLN A 185 -8.26 -2.42 11.71
C GLN A 185 -7.04 -1.87 10.97
N ILE A 186 -6.35 -2.57 10.06
CA ILE A 186 -5.23 -1.98 9.31
C ILE A 186 -5.57 -1.85 7.83
N TYR A 187 -5.33 -0.71 7.21
CA TYR A 187 -5.55 -0.43 5.79
C TYR A 187 -4.21 -0.21 5.11
N MET A 188 -4.01 -0.80 3.94
CA MET A 188 -2.80 -0.58 3.17
C MET A 188 -2.79 0.85 2.62
N PRO A 189 -1.74 1.65 2.84
CA PRO A 189 -1.73 3.03 2.43
C PRO A 189 -1.38 3.19 0.94
N GLY A 190 -1.85 4.28 0.34
CA GLY A 190 -1.61 4.65 -1.05
C GLY A 190 -2.84 4.58 -1.95
N LEU A 191 -2.60 4.60 -3.26
CA LEU A 191 -3.61 4.53 -4.32
C LEU A 191 -3.26 3.42 -5.30
N ARG A 192 -4.28 2.78 -5.86
CA ARG A 192 -4.14 1.83 -6.97
C ARG A 192 -4.15 2.59 -8.28
N GLY A 193 -3.03 2.64 -9.00
CA GLY A 193 -2.88 3.21 -10.33
C GLY A 193 -3.05 2.15 -11.42
N GLU A 194 -4.04 2.32 -12.28
CA GLU A 194 -4.25 1.50 -13.47
C GLU A 194 -3.74 2.24 -14.70
N TYR A 195 -2.80 1.64 -15.42
CA TYR A 195 -2.14 2.23 -16.59
C TYR A 195 -2.68 1.59 -17.86
N TYR A 196 -3.09 2.41 -18.82
CA TYR A 196 -3.75 1.97 -20.05
C TYR A 196 -3.05 2.53 -21.28
N THR A 197 -3.06 1.76 -22.37
CA THR A 197 -2.44 2.13 -23.66
C THR A 197 -3.47 2.43 -24.74
N ASP A 198 -4.69 2.78 -24.36
CA ASP A 198 -5.75 3.13 -25.31
C ASP A 198 -5.54 4.54 -25.86
N ALA A 199 -5.54 4.67 -27.19
CA ALA A 199 -5.46 5.97 -27.83
C ALA A 199 -6.82 6.67 -27.96
N SER A 200 -6.79 7.96 -27.61
CA SER A 200 -7.73 9.08 -27.85
C SER A 200 -9.25 8.84 -27.86
N PRO A 201 -10.02 9.44 -26.91
CA PRO A 201 -9.59 10.04 -25.64
C PRO A 201 -9.83 9.09 -24.44
N GLY A 202 -8.79 8.33 -24.06
CA GLY A 202 -8.69 7.70 -22.74
C GLY A 202 -9.91 6.88 -22.30
N GLU A 203 -10.25 5.81 -23.03
CA GLU A 203 -11.45 5.00 -22.78
C GLU A 203 -11.29 3.94 -21.67
N PHE A 204 -10.07 3.76 -21.14
CA PHE A 204 -9.75 2.79 -20.08
C PHE A 204 -10.13 1.34 -20.43
N THR A 205 -9.82 0.90 -21.65
CA THR A 205 -10.17 -0.41 -22.21
C THR A 205 -9.00 -1.41 -22.29
N SER A 206 -7.75 -0.97 -22.47
CA SER A 206 -6.56 -1.82 -22.62
C SER A 206 -5.62 -1.59 -21.44
N LEU A 207 -5.91 -2.26 -20.33
CA LEU A 207 -5.07 -2.25 -19.14
C LEU A 207 -3.70 -2.87 -19.45
N LYS A 208 -2.65 -2.09 -19.24
CA LYS A 208 -1.24 -2.51 -19.40
C LYS A 208 -0.65 -3.00 -18.09
N GLY A 209 -1.08 -2.45 -16.95
CA GLY A 209 -0.68 -2.91 -15.64
C GLY A 209 -1.21 -2.04 -14.50
N VAL A 210 -1.00 -2.52 -13.28
CA VAL A 210 -1.46 -1.92 -12.01
C VAL A 210 -0.30 -1.69 -11.05
N TRP A 211 -0.13 -0.45 -10.59
CA TRP A 211 0.85 -0.09 -9.56
C TRP A 211 0.17 0.45 -8.31
N TYR A 212 0.88 0.43 -7.18
CA TYR A 212 0.40 1.03 -5.93
C TYR A 212 1.27 2.24 -5.60
N GLU A 213 0.65 3.41 -5.68
CA GLU A 213 1.31 4.71 -5.54
C GLU A 213 1.23 5.23 -4.11
N ASP A 214 2.29 5.90 -3.67
CA ASP A 214 2.31 6.62 -2.39
C ASP A 214 1.57 7.96 -2.51
N ASN A 215 1.44 8.51 -3.72
CA ASN A 215 0.79 9.79 -4.06
C ASN A 215 0.59 9.91 -5.59
N VAL A 216 -0.08 10.98 -6.06
CA VAL A 216 -0.12 11.34 -7.49
C VAL A 216 0.52 12.71 -7.68
N GLY A 217 1.77 12.71 -8.14
CA GLY A 217 2.62 13.89 -8.33
C GLY A 217 3.55 13.71 -9.51
N PHE A 218 3.00 13.33 -10.66
CA PHE A 218 3.78 12.91 -11.82
C PHE A 218 3.96 14.03 -12.83
N ASN A 219 5.22 14.25 -13.22
CA ASN A 219 5.59 15.07 -14.36
C ASN A 219 6.56 14.23 -15.22
N TRP A 220 6.01 13.59 -16.24
CA TRP A 220 6.80 12.79 -17.17
C TRP A 220 7.41 13.64 -18.29
N GLY A 221 6.96 14.89 -18.46
CA GLY A 221 7.36 15.73 -19.58
C GLY A 221 7.08 15.00 -20.90
N THR A 222 8.07 14.92 -21.78
CA THR A 222 7.95 14.18 -23.05
C THR A 222 8.22 12.67 -22.93
N SER A 223 8.34 12.15 -21.70
CA SER A 223 8.53 10.72 -21.43
C SER A 223 7.21 10.04 -21.04
N ALA A 224 7.26 8.72 -20.87
CA ALA A 224 6.15 7.91 -20.38
C ALA A 224 6.41 7.45 -18.94
N PRO A 225 5.39 6.91 -18.24
CA PRO A 225 5.61 6.09 -17.06
C PRO A 225 6.63 4.97 -17.36
N SER A 226 7.66 4.85 -16.51
CA SER A 226 8.67 3.79 -16.65
C SER A 226 8.11 2.40 -16.33
N TRP A 227 7.00 2.36 -15.61
CA TRP A 227 6.22 1.17 -15.30
C TRP A 227 4.74 1.40 -15.67
N PRO A 228 4.03 0.41 -16.24
CA PRO A 228 4.55 -0.88 -16.70
C PRO A 228 5.54 -0.72 -17.85
N SER A 229 6.44 -1.69 -18.05
CA SER A 229 7.43 -1.60 -19.13
C SER A 229 6.76 -1.49 -20.51
N GLY A 230 7.23 -0.54 -21.33
CA GLY A 230 6.72 -0.33 -22.69
C GLY A 230 5.42 0.46 -22.76
N MET A 231 5.18 1.37 -21.81
CA MET A 231 4.19 2.43 -21.98
C MET A 231 4.56 3.32 -23.17
N PRO A 232 3.59 3.76 -23.99
CA PRO A 232 3.83 4.69 -25.06
C PRO A 232 4.07 6.10 -24.50
N TYR A 233 4.85 6.91 -25.21
CA TYR A 233 5.11 8.32 -24.87
C TYR A 233 3.86 9.18 -24.92
N ASP A 234 3.00 8.88 -25.88
CA ASP A 234 1.77 9.60 -26.18
C ASP A 234 0.59 8.63 -26.08
N TYR A 235 -0.62 9.15 -25.99
CA TYR A 235 -1.86 8.36 -26.04
C TYR A 235 -1.94 7.26 -24.96
N PHE A 236 -1.68 7.64 -23.71
CA PHE A 236 -1.88 6.76 -22.55
C PHE A 236 -2.82 7.40 -21.53
N SER A 237 -3.47 6.57 -20.72
CA SER A 237 -4.30 7.05 -19.61
C SER A 237 -3.96 6.33 -18.32
N VAL A 238 -4.20 7.02 -17.21
CA VAL A 238 -4.01 6.46 -15.87
C VAL A 238 -5.25 6.74 -15.03
N ARG A 239 -5.72 5.73 -14.30
CA ARG A 239 -6.76 5.88 -13.29
C ARG A 239 -6.18 5.52 -11.94
N TRP A 240 -6.10 6.49 -11.04
CA TRP A 240 -5.78 6.25 -9.63
C TRP A 240 -7.06 6.14 -8.82
N THR A 241 -7.13 5.12 -7.97
CA THR A 241 -8.29 4.82 -7.13
C THR A 241 -7.85 4.46 -5.72
N GLY A 242 -8.55 4.99 -4.72
CA GLY A 242 -8.41 4.62 -3.32
C GLY A 242 -9.30 5.49 -2.46
N ASN A 243 -8.96 5.68 -1.19
CA ASN A 243 -9.71 6.49 -0.25
C ASN A 243 -8.85 7.61 0.30
N LEU A 244 -9.44 8.79 0.46
CA LEU A 244 -8.96 9.85 1.34
C LEU A 244 -9.34 9.50 2.79
N VAL A 245 -8.39 9.67 3.69
CA VAL A 245 -8.59 9.48 5.13
C VAL A 245 -8.84 10.83 5.79
N ILE A 246 -10.07 11.04 6.26
CA ILE A 246 -10.53 12.30 6.86
C ILE A 246 -10.82 12.07 8.35
N ASN A 247 -10.13 12.81 9.21
CA ASN A 247 -10.38 12.79 10.66
C ASN A 247 -11.25 13.95 11.15
N THR A 248 -11.23 15.07 10.42
CA THR A 248 -11.94 16.30 10.81
C THR A 248 -12.97 16.65 9.75
N ALA A 249 -14.23 16.80 10.16
CA ALA A 249 -15.27 17.26 9.25
C ALA A 249 -14.96 18.67 8.74
N GLY A 250 -15.23 18.94 7.46
CA GLY A 250 -15.16 20.30 6.94
C GLY A 250 -15.09 20.37 5.43
N THR A 251 -14.89 21.59 4.92
CA THR A 251 -14.70 21.84 3.50
C THR A 251 -13.21 21.86 3.18
N TYR A 252 -12.81 20.89 2.36
CA TYR A 252 -11.47 20.72 1.85
C TYR A 252 -11.34 21.35 0.46
N GLN A 253 -10.17 21.91 0.17
CA GLN A 253 -9.83 22.38 -1.17
C GLN A 253 -8.83 21.42 -1.83
N PHE A 254 -9.12 21.05 -3.07
CA PHE A 254 -8.24 20.26 -3.93
C PHE A 254 -7.82 21.08 -5.14
N CYS A 255 -6.65 20.77 -5.69
CA CYS A 255 -6.17 21.37 -6.92
C CYS A 255 -5.54 20.26 -7.76
N VAL A 256 -5.80 20.30 -9.07
CA VAL A 256 -5.28 19.34 -10.03
C VAL A 256 -4.46 20.10 -11.05
N ARG A 257 -3.21 19.68 -11.24
CA ARG A 257 -2.35 20.14 -12.32
C ARG A 257 -2.20 19.01 -13.32
N TYR A 258 -2.52 19.31 -14.57
CA TYR A 258 -2.66 18.29 -15.60
C TYR A 258 -2.25 18.79 -16.98
N ASN A 259 -1.86 17.84 -17.82
CA ASN A 259 -1.67 17.99 -19.25
C ASN A 259 -1.66 16.57 -19.84
N ASP A 260 -2.62 16.15 -20.67
CA ASP A 260 -3.62 16.97 -21.36
C ASP A 260 -4.99 17.08 -20.67
N ALA A 261 -5.49 15.98 -20.12
CA ALA A 261 -6.87 15.88 -19.63
C ALA A 261 -6.94 15.22 -18.25
N ALA A 262 -7.89 15.67 -17.42
CA ALA A 262 -8.09 15.14 -16.08
C ALA A 262 -9.55 15.16 -15.63
N ARG A 263 -9.92 14.16 -14.84
CA ARG A 263 -11.22 14.03 -14.18
C ARG A 263 -11.05 13.60 -12.73
N LEU A 264 -11.72 14.30 -11.81
CA LEU A 264 -11.67 14.04 -10.36
C LEU A 264 -13.07 13.71 -9.86
N LEU A 265 -13.19 12.54 -9.23
CA LEU A 265 -14.38 12.12 -8.51
C LEU A 265 -14.07 11.86 -7.04
N ILE A 266 -14.97 12.32 -6.16
CA ILE A 266 -14.93 12.02 -4.73
C ILE A 266 -16.32 11.54 -4.30
N ASP A 267 -16.38 10.35 -3.69
CA ASP A 267 -17.63 9.64 -3.35
C ASP A 267 -18.62 9.51 -4.51
N GLY A 268 -18.09 9.42 -5.73
CA GLY A 268 -18.88 9.38 -6.97
C GLY A 268 -19.42 10.73 -7.45
N GLY A 269 -19.27 11.81 -6.67
CA GLY A 269 -19.48 13.17 -7.16
C GLY A 269 -18.35 13.58 -8.10
N GLU A 270 -18.69 14.12 -9.28
CA GLU A 270 -17.72 14.62 -10.26
C GLU A 270 -17.42 16.11 -9.96
N TYR A 271 -16.17 16.39 -9.57
CA TYR A 271 -15.74 17.73 -9.15
C TYR A 271 -14.83 18.42 -10.17
N LEU A 272 -14.20 17.65 -11.06
CA LEU A 272 -13.46 18.13 -12.23
C LEU A 272 -13.76 17.19 -13.39
N ASN A 273 -14.04 17.74 -14.57
CA ASN A 273 -14.19 16.97 -15.80
C ASN A 273 -13.70 17.80 -16.99
N ILE A 274 -12.39 17.74 -17.22
CA ILE A 274 -11.74 18.36 -18.36
C ILE A 274 -11.19 17.23 -19.23
N TRP A 275 -12.04 16.71 -20.12
CA TRP A 275 -11.70 15.63 -21.04
C TRP A 275 -11.46 16.09 -22.48
N ASN A 276 -11.35 17.42 -22.67
CA ASN A 276 -10.89 18.02 -23.92
C ASN A 276 -9.37 18.18 -23.86
N VAL A 277 -8.67 17.60 -24.82
CA VAL A 277 -7.20 17.63 -24.94
C VAL A 277 -6.68 19.03 -25.31
N ASP A 278 -5.58 19.44 -24.69
CA ASP A 278 -4.89 20.71 -24.90
C ASP A 278 -3.44 20.56 -24.43
N ASP A 279 -2.48 20.89 -25.30
CA ASP A 279 -1.05 20.63 -25.14
C ASP A 279 -0.35 21.51 -24.08
N THR A 280 -1.10 22.37 -23.41
CA THR A 280 -0.60 23.26 -22.35
C THR A 280 -0.85 22.70 -20.95
N THR A 281 0.17 22.78 -20.09
CA THR A 281 0.00 22.42 -18.69
C THR A 281 -0.87 23.44 -17.95
N LYS A 282 -1.92 22.92 -17.30
CA LYS A 282 -2.92 23.71 -16.60
C LYS A 282 -2.99 23.32 -15.13
N GLU A 283 -3.44 24.26 -14.33
CA GLU A 283 -3.79 24.05 -12.94
C GLU A 283 -5.21 24.55 -12.71
N THR A 284 -6.02 23.80 -11.98
CA THR A 284 -7.40 24.19 -11.67
C THR A 284 -7.44 25.30 -10.63
N ALA A 285 -8.48 26.13 -10.66
CA ALA A 285 -8.87 26.88 -9.47
C ALA A 285 -9.18 25.90 -8.29
N PRO A 286 -9.14 26.35 -7.02
CA PRO A 286 -9.47 25.49 -5.88
C PRO A 286 -10.85 24.83 -6.02
N ILE A 287 -10.88 23.51 -5.87
CA ILE A 287 -12.08 22.67 -5.93
C ILE A 287 -12.54 22.40 -4.49
N SER A 288 -13.69 22.96 -4.12
CA SER A 288 -14.26 22.83 -2.77
C SER A 288 -15.09 21.56 -2.60
N VAL A 289 -14.77 20.75 -1.59
CA VAL A 289 -15.44 19.48 -1.29
C VAL A 289 -15.70 19.37 0.20
N SER A 290 -16.96 19.18 0.61
CA SER A 290 -17.31 18.97 2.02
C SER A 290 -17.23 17.49 2.37
N LEU A 291 -16.38 17.15 3.35
CA LEU A 291 -16.10 15.78 3.77
C LEU A 291 -16.39 15.60 5.26
N SER A 292 -16.96 14.44 5.60
CA SER A 292 -17.14 13.99 6.99
C SER A 292 -15.91 13.24 7.49
N PRO A 293 -15.79 12.92 8.79
CA PRO A 293 -14.77 11.98 9.24
C PRO A 293 -15.04 10.59 8.66
N GLY A 294 -14.03 9.94 8.07
CA GLY A 294 -14.20 8.67 7.39
C GLY A 294 -13.22 8.42 6.25
N LEU A 295 -13.42 7.29 5.59
CA LEU A 295 -12.84 7.00 4.28
C LEU A 295 -13.77 7.57 3.21
N HIS A 296 -13.19 8.31 2.26
CA HIS A 296 -13.90 8.92 1.13
C HIS A 296 -13.27 8.45 -0.18
N LEU A 297 -14.05 7.85 -1.07
CA LEU A 297 -13.50 7.26 -2.31
C LEU A 297 -12.98 8.37 -3.22
N LEU A 298 -11.71 8.31 -3.57
CA LEU A 298 -11.03 9.17 -4.54
C LEU A 298 -10.83 8.40 -5.84
N VAL A 299 -11.24 9.01 -6.95
CA VAL A 299 -10.85 8.59 -8.29
C VAL A 299 -10.27 9.80 -9.03
N LEU A 300 -9.00 9.71 -9.39
CA LEU A 300 -8.37 10.66 -10.32
C LEU A 300 -8.06 9.92 -11.61
N GLU A 301 -8.52 10.49 -12.70
CA GLU A 301 -8.30 10.00 -14.05
C GLU A 301 -7.52 11.03 -14.84
N PHE A 302 -6.63 10.51 -15.68
CA PHE A 302 -5.72 11.28 -16.48
C PHE A 302 -5.62 10.67 -17.88
N PHE A 303 -5.53 11.53 -18.88
CA PHE A 303 -5.23 11.15 -20.25
C PHE A 303 -4.16 12.06 -20.83
N GLU A 304 -3.09 11.44 -21.31
CA GLU A 304 -2.06 12.04 -22.15
C GLU A 304 -2.38 11.73 -23.60
N SER A 305 -2.52 12.77 -24.40
CA SER A 305 -2.68 12.67 -25.85
C SER A 305 -1.35 12.82 -26.56
N GLN A 306 -0.67 13.96 -26.41
CA GLN A 306 0.63 14.26 -27.01
C GLN A 306 1.38 15.33 -26.23
N GLY A 307 2.70 15.20 -26.12
CA GLY A 307 3.56 16.27 -25.65
C GLY A 307 3.98 16.12 -24.18
N ASN A 308 3.56 17.03 -23.30
CA ASN A 308 4.11 17.14 -21.94
C ASN A 308 3.16 16.55 -20.91
N ALA A 309 3.35 15.28 -20.54
CA ALA A 309 2.47 14.60 -19.60
C ALA A 309 2.67 15.03 -18.15
N VAL A 310 1.62 15.58 -17.54
CA VAL A 310 1.59 16.02 -16.14
C VAL A 310 0.29 15.54 -15.49
N ALA A 311 0.37 14.95 -14.30
CA ALA A 311 -0.76 14.55 -13.48
C ALA A 311 -0.41 14.68 -12.00
N GLU A 312 -0.91 15.73 -11.35
CA GLU A 312 -0.62 16.05 -9.96
C GLU A 312 -1.92 16.43 -9.23
N ILE A 313 -2.13 15.90 -8.01
CA ILE A 313 -3.24 16.29 -7.13
C ILE A 313 -2.72 16.72 -5.77
N GLY A 314 -3.13 17.92 -5.35
CA GLY A 314 -2.62 18.54 -4.14
C GLY A 314 -3.20 18.04 -2.83
N SER A 315 -2.36 18.13 -1.80
CA SER A 315 -2.73 17.92 -0.39
C SER A 315 -4.01 18.68 -0.03
N PRO A 316 -5.07 18.01 0.43
CA PRO A 316 -6.33 18.67 0.73
C PRO A 316 -6.18 19.61 1.92
N GLN A 317 -6.51 20.89 1.74
CA GLN A 317 -6.43 21.91 2.79
C GLN A 317 -7.79 22.12 3.46
N LEU A 318 -7.84 22.02 4.79
CA LEU A 318 -9.04 22.28 5.58
C LEU A 318 -9.18 23.78 5.86
N GLY A 319 -10.14 24.45 5.22
CA GLY A 319 -10.43 25.86 5.41
C GLY A 319 -9.39 26.83 4.80
N GLY A 320 -9.85 27.73 3.92
CA GLY A 320 -9.02 28.74 3.24
C GLY A 320 -8.80 28.44 1.75
N ALA A 321 -8.22 29.40 1.03
CA ALA A 321 -7.80 29.23 -0.37
C ALA A 321 -6.27 29.19 -0.42
N SER A 322 -5.69 28.07 -0.86
CA SER A 322 -4.46 28.09 -1.65
C SER A 322 -4.25 26.74 -2.33
N CYS A 323 -4.26 26.74 -3.66
CA CYS A 323 -3.42 25.86 -4.45
C CYS A 323 -2.01 26.47 -4.43
N ASP A 324 -0.95 25.67 -4.51
CA ASP A 324 0.44 26.17 -4.52
C ASP A 324 0.55 27.38 -5.46
N SER A 325 0.91 28.56 -4.93
CA SER A 325 0.61 29.88 -5.51
C SER A 325 1.38 30.24 -6.79
N ASN A 326 1.99 29.24 -7.45
CA ASN A 326 2.80 29.38 -8.63
C ASN A 326 2.62 28.17 -9.57
N ALA A 327 1.99 28.41 -10.72
CA ALA A 327 1.79 27.41 -11.78
C ALA A 327 3.11 26.86 -12.40
N SER A 328 4.28 27.39 -12.01
CA SER A 328 5.60 26.85 -12.40
C SER A 328 6.21 25.89 -11.38
N THR A 329 5.59 25.70 -10.22
CA THR A 329 6.01 24.71 -9.21
C THR A 329 5.02 23.54 -9.17
N ALA A 330 5.53 22.33 -8.97
CA ALA A 330 4.70 21.14 -8.78
C ALA A 330 3.79 21.32 -7.57
N ILE A 331 2.54 20.85 -7.68
CA ILE A 331 1.63 20.82 -6.55
C ILE A 331 2.17 19.83 -5.50
N THR A 332 2.12 20.18 -4.22
CA THR A 332 2.49 19.28 -3.12
C THR A 332 1.52 18.09 -3.06
N PRO A 333 1.92 16.87 -3.46
CA PRO A 333 1.00 15.75 -3.59
C PRO A 333 0.38 15.34 -2.25
N ILE A 334 -0.81 14.75 -2.28
CA ILE A 334 -1.44 14.19 -1.06
C ILE A 334 -0.49 13.16 -0.44
N PRO A 335 -0.04 13.34 0.82
CA PRO A 335 0.84 12.39 1.47
C PRO A 335 0.18 11.03 1.63
N GLU A 336 0.95 9.96 1.45
CA GLU A 336 0.54 8.56 1.61
C GLU A 336 -0.26 8.30 2.89
N ARG A 337 0.09 8.96 4.00
CA ARG A 337 -0.61 8.83 5.28
C ARG A 337 -2.10 9.21 5.27
N PHE A 338 -2.56 9.90 4.22
CA PHE A 338 -3.95 10.28 4.01
C PHE A 338 -4.64 9.45 2.92
N LEU A 339 -3.97 8.41 2.40
CA LEU A 339 -4.44 7.60 1.29
C LEU A 339 -4.53 6.14 1.73
N ALA A 340 -5.67 5.50 1.50
CA ALA A 340 -5.87 4.07 1.75
C ALA A 340 -6.34 3.37 0.47
N ILE A 341 -5.78 2.20 0.16
CA ILE A 341 -6.05 1.52 -1.10
C ILE A 341 -7.45 0.89 -1.07
N SER A 342 -8.18 1.06 -2.18
CA SER A 342 -9.46 0.40 -2.45
C SER A 342 -9.44 -0.25 -3.83
N GLU A 343 -10.07 -1.41 -3.98
CA GLU A 343 -10.22 -2.15 -5.23
C GLU A 343 -11.62 -2.08 -5.79
N LYS A 344 -11.69 -1.90 -7.11
CA LYS A 344 -12.93 -1.97 -7.88
C LYS A 344 -13.35 -3.42 -8.14
N ALA A 345 -14.55 -3.80 -7.71
CA ALA A 345 -15.28 -5.01 -8.08
C ALA A 345 -16.57 -4.63 -8.84
N CYS A 346 -16.56 -4.66 -10.18
CA CYS A 346 -17.76 -4.34 -10.98
C CYS A 346 -18.61 -5.58 -11.28
N ASN A 347 -19.93 -5.41 -11.36
CA ASN A 347 -20.84 -6.35 -12.00
C ASN A 347 -20.95 -5.97 -13.50
N PRO A 348 -20.53 -6.83 -14.45
CA PRO A 348 -20.48 -6.45 -15.86
C PRO A 348 -21.85 -6.60 -16.53
N THR A 349 -22.60 -5.51 -16.69
CA THR A 349 -23.84 -5.51 -17.49
C THR A 349 -23.87 -4.49 -18.63
N SER A 350 -22.82 -3.71 -18.85
CA SER A 350 -22.75 -2.73 -19.95
C SER A 350 -21.74 -3.15 -21.03
N PRO A 351 -22.10 -3.13 -22.34
CA PRO A 351 -21.17 -3.40 -23.44
C PRO A 351 -19.99 -2.40 -23.43
N GLY A 352 -18.76 -2.91 -23.52
CA GLY A 352 -17.52 -2.10 -23.46
C GLY A 352 -16.81 -2.09 -22.10
N MET A 353 -17.49 -2.53 -21.04
CA MET A 353 -16.82 -2.79 -19.75
C MET A 353 -16.29 -4.22 -19.76
N ILE A 354 -14.97 -4.40 -19.70
CA ILE A 354 -14.42 -5.74 -19.51
C ILE A 354 -14.91 -6.25 -18.16
N ALA A 355 -15.62 -7.39 -18.19
CA ALA A 355 -15.77 -8.30 -17.07
C ALA A 355 -14.38 -8.86 -16.70
N GLY A 356 -13.52 -8.01 -16.14
CA GLY A 356 -12.11 -8.30 -15.84
C GLY A 356 -11.78 -8.28 -14.35
N GLY A 357 -12.72 -7.86 -13.50
CA GLY A 357 -12.63 -7.96 -12.04
C GLY A 357 -13.64 -8.96 -11.46
N GLY A 358 -14.10 -9.92 -12.28
CA GLY A 358 -14.98 -10.98 -11.82
C GLY A 358 -14.32 -11.72 -10.65
N CYS A 359 -15.03 -11.75 -9.52
CA CYS A 359 -14.76 -12.63 -8.40
C CYS A 359 -14.77 -14.10 -8.86
N VAL A 360 -13.66 -14.54 -9.45
CA VAL A 360 -13.15 -15.88 -9.26
C VAL A 360 -12.00 -15.69 -8.29
N SER A 361 -12.23 -15.99 -7.02
CA SER A 361 -11.13 -16.15 -6.06
C SER A 361 -10.32 -17.40 -6.45
N THR A 362 -9.54 -17.32 -7.53
CA THR A 362 -8.16 -17.72 -7.38
C THR A 362 -7.50 -16.50 -6.78
N GLY A 363 -7.39 -16.46 -5.45
CA GLY A 363 -6.78 -15.34 -4.74
C GLY A 363 -5.49 -14.91 -5.43
N ILE A 364 -5.19 -13.61 -5.36
CA ILE A 364 -3.91 -12.99 -5.71
C ILE A 364 -2.81 -14.06 -5.64
N LYS A 365 -2.33 -14.54 -6.79
CA LYS A 365 -1.21 -15.47 -6.74
C LYS A 365 0.00 -14.62 -6.42
N ARG A 366 0.82 -15.07 -5.46
CA ARG A 366 2.16 -14.51 -5.15
C ARG A 366 2.99 -14.17 -6.41
N THR A 367 2.70 -14.78 -7.55
CA THR A 367 3.39 -14.56 -8.84
C THR A 367 3.15 -13.20 -9.47
N ASP A 368 2.06 -12.51 -9.14
CA ASP A 368 1.75 -11.19 -9.72
C ASP A 368 2.55 -10.05 -9.03
N LEU A 369 3.38 -10.40 -8.03
CA LEU A 369 4.26 -9.49 -7.28
C LEU A 369 5.73 -9.51 -7.72
N TYR A 370 6.11 -10.26 -8.75
CA TYR A 370 7.50 -10.29 -9.23
C TYR A 370 7.70 -9.29 -10.36
N ILE A 371 8.44 -8.21 -10.10
CA ILE A 371 9.19 -7.53 -11.16
C ILE A 371 10.17 -8.56 -11.75
N VAL A 372 9.94 -8.92 -13.01
CA VAL A 372 10.82 -9.77 -13.81
C VAL A 372 11.94 -8.90 -14.40
N ILE A 373 13.19 -9.19 -14.05
CA ILE A 373 14.34 -8.89 -14.91
C ILE A 373 14.74 -10.23 -15.57
N PRO A 374 14.90 -10.32 -16.90
CA PRO A 374 15.23 -11.57 -17.57
C PRO A 374 16.75 -11.76 -17.66
N VAL A 375 17.27 -12.94 -17.31
CA VAL A 375 18.39 -13.55 -18.05
C VAL A 375 18.19 -15.06 -18.16
N ILE A 376 18.23 -15.50 -19.41
CA ILE A 376 18.11 -16.86 -19.95
C ILE A 376 19.38 -17.68 -19.63
N PHE A 377 19.23 -18.97 -19.30
CA PHE A 377 19.97 -20.06 -19.97
C PHE A 377 19.24 -21.41 -19.82
N LEU A 378 18.93 -22.01 -20.98
CA LEU A 378 18.50 -23.40 -21.16
C LEU A 378 19.63 -24.38 -20.79
N VAL A 379 19.30 -25.61 -20.39
CA VAL A 379 19.52 -26.84 -21.20
C VAL A 379 18.79 -28.05 -20.57
N SER A 380 17.78 -28.50 -21.32
CA SER A 380 17.31 -29.85 -21.66
C SER A 380 17.15 -30.98 -20.62
N LEU A 381 15.87 -31.35 -20.50
CA LEU A 381 15.25 -32.59 -20.03
C LEU A 381 15.67 -33.83 -20.85
N LEU A 382 15.87 -34.98 -20.20
CA LEU A 382 15.59 -36.29 -20.80
C LEU A 382 15.05 -37.27 -19.74
N ILE A 383 13.75 -37.51 -19.83
CA ILE A 383 12.99 -38.54 -19.12
C ILE A 383 13.34 -39.91 -19.72
N ARG A 384 13.63 -40.91 -18.88
CA ARG A 384 13.26 -42.31 -19.14
C ARG A 384 12.81 -43.00 -17.85
N MET A 385 11.50 -43.12 -17.68
CA MET A 385 10.89 -44.19 -16.91
C MET A 385 11.06 -45.51 -17.65
N ARG A 386 11.44 -46.59 -16.95
CA ARG A 386 11.20 -47.96 -17.39
C ARG A 386 10.71 -48.79 -16.20
N PHE A 387 9.47 -49.27 -16.30
CA PHE A 387 8.89 -50.27 -15.39
C PHE A 387 9.20 -51.70 -15.87
N LYS A 388 9.54 -52.57 -14.91
CA LYS A 388 9.38 -54.06 -14.81
C LYS A 388 10.04 -55.00 -15.84
N ARG A 389 10.94 -55.88 -15.35
CA ARG A 389 10.72 -57.33 -15.09
C ARG A 389 12.05 -58.06 -14.78
N LYS A 390 12.22 -58.55 -13.55
CA LYS A 390 12.22 -59.98 -13.20
C LYS A 390 12.05 -60.12 -11.69
#